data_AF-A0A0D7K7W6-F1
#
_entry.id   AF-A0A0D7K7W6-F1
#
_cell.length_a   1.000
_cell.length_b   1.000
_cell.length_c   1.000
_cell.angle_alpha   90.00
_cell.angle_beta   90.00
_cell.angle_gamma   90.00
#
_symmetry.space_group_name_H-M   'P 1'
#
loop_
_entity.id
_entity.type
_entity.pdbx_description
1 polymer ?
#
loop_
_entity_poly.entity_id
_entity_poly.type
_entity_poly.pdbx_seq_one_letter_code
_entity_poly.pdbx_strand_id
1 'polypeptide(L)' 'MEPHTMHDAAYYYMPLFSPGASVLMGAKRETVSHVVIRRCALMVYLQGHDNPVRPESLQLEPTAFHLTRRPEKE' A
#
# COMPACT_ATOMS: atom_id res chain seq x y z
N MET A 1 34.45 10.89 20.98
CA MET A 1 33.62 10.88 19.76
C MET A 1 32.81 9.59 19.83
N GLU A 2 31.58 9.69 20.31
CA GLU A 2 30.65 8.55 20.34
C GLU A 2 30.25 8.23 18.89
N PRO A 3 30.35 6.98 18.42
CA PRO A 3 29.93 6.62 17.07
C PRO A 3 28.42 6.86 16.96
N HIS A 4 28.02 7.70 16.01
CA HIS A 4 26.61 7.85 15.67
C HIS A 4 26.13 6.55 15.04
N THR A 5 25.56 5.68 15.86
CA THR A 5 24.80 4.52 15.39
C THR A 5 23.59 5.07 14.66
N MET A 6 23.71 5.32 13.36
CA MET A 6 22.53 5.42 12.51
C MET A 6 21.81 4.09 12.62
N HIS A 7 20.72 4.05 13.38
CA HIS A 7 19.75 2.99 13.26
C HIS A 7 19.14 3.10 11.86
N ASP A 8 19.83 2.52 10.88
CA ASP A 8 19.34 2.38 9.53
C ASP A 8 18.07 1.53 9.64
N ALA A 9 16.90 2.18 9.56
CA ALA A 9 15.64 1.52 9.80
C ALA A 9 15.48 0.43 8.73
N ALA A 10 15.53 -0.85 9.13
CA ALA A 10 15.47 -1.96 8.19
C ALA A 10 14.15 -2.02 7.38
N TYR A 11 13.14 -1.26 7.82
CA TYR A 11 11.82 -1.21 7.25
C TYR A 11 11.30 0.22 7.09
N TYR A 12 10.57 0.43 6.00
CA TYR A 12 9.72 1.58 5.79
C TYR A 12 8.25 1.14 5.77
N TYR A 13 7.37 1.87 6.43
CA TYR A 13 5.95 1.53 6.51
C TYR A 13 5.15 2.47 5.64
N MET A 14 4.40 1.93 4.69
CA MET A 14 3.47 2.71 3.87
C MET A 14 2.28 1.88 3.40
N PRO A 15 1.12 2.49 3.10
CA PRO A 15 0.01 1.77 2.49
C PRO A 15 0.41 1.19 1.13
N LEU A 16 0.04 -0.07 0.89
CA LEU A 16 0.25 -0.76 -0.39
C LEU A 16 -1.07 -1.27 -0.94
N PHE A 17 -1.60 -0.60 -1.96
CA PHE A 17 -2.75 -1.12 -2.69
C PHE A 17 -2.28 -2.21 -3.67
N SER A 18 -2.76 -3.44 -3.46
CA SER A 18 -2.54 -4.57 -4.36
C SER A 18 -3.85 -5.34 -4.57
N PRO A 19 -4.03 -6.05 -5.70
CA PRO A 19 -5.14 -6.98 -5.87
C PRO A 19 -5.29 -7.92 -4.66
N GLY A 20 -6.52 -8.09 -4.18
CA GLY A 20 -6.85 -8.90 -3.01
C GLY A 20 -6.64 -8.22 -1.65
N ALA A 21 -6.02 -7.03 -1.60
CA ALA A 21 -5.88 -6.29 -0.35
C ALA A 21 -7.26 -5.86 0.19
N SER A 22 -7.46 -5.99 1.50
CA SER A 22 -8.67 -5.53 2.17
C SER A 22 -8.50 -4.08 2.64
N VAL A 23 -9.46 -3.23 2.29
CA VAL A 23 -9.47 -1.80 2.63
C VAL A 23 -10.77 -1.44 3.32
N LEU A 24 -10.79 -0.33 4.07
CA LEU A 24 -12.01 0.25 4.59
C LEU A 24 -12.41 1.47 3.76
N MET A 25 -13.69 1.52 3.37
CA MET A 25 -14.33 2.67 2.76
C MET A 25 -15.44 3.13 3.70
N GLY A 26 -15.17 4.17 4.50
CA GLY A 26 -16.01 4.52 5.64
C GLY A 26 -16.06 3.35 6.64
N ALA A 27 -17.27 2.83 6.91
CA ALA A 27 -17.47 1.70 7.82
C ALA A 27 -17.44 0.33 7.11
N LYS A 28 -17.38 0.29 5.78
CA LYS A 28 -17.48 -0.96 5.01
C LYS A 28 -16.10 -1.49 4.64
N ARG A 29 -15.90 -2.79 4.86
CA ARG A 29 -14.74 -3.51 4.35
C ARG A 29 -14.96 -3.88 2.88
N GLU A 30 -13.99 -3.52 2.06
CA GLU A 30 -13.98 -3.74 0.62
C GLU A 30 -12.69 -4.49 0.23
N THR A 31 -12.67 -5.04 -0.98
CA THR A 31 -11.52 -5.76 -1.52
C THR A 31 -11.02 -5.10 -2.79
N VAL A 32 -9.73 -4.82 -2.88
CA VAL A 32 -9.10 -4.29 -4.08
C VAL A 32 -9.14 -5.35 -5.19
N SER A 33 -9.71 -4.99 -6.34
CA SER A 33 -9.67 -5.79 -7.56
C SER A 33 -8.35 -5.56 -8.30
N HIS A 34 -8.06 -4.30 -8.63
CA HIS A 34 -6.86 -3.91 -9.33
C HIS A 34 -6.56 -2.42 -9.11
N VAL A 35 -5.35 -2.02 -9.49
CA VAL A 35 -4.85 -0.65 -9.31
C VAL A 35 -4.33 -0.16 -10.64
N VAL A 36 -4.69 1.08 -10.99
CA VAL A 36 -4.27 1.72 -12.24
C VAL A 36 -3.59 3.04 -11.92
N ILE A 37 -2.49 3.32 -12.61
CA ILE A 37 -1.88 4.65 -12.62
C ILE A 37 -2.13 5.26 -13.99
N ARG A 38 -2.81 6.40 -14.02
CA ARG A 38 -3.10 7.12 -15.27
C ARG A 38 -2.96 8.62 -15.04
N ARG A 39 -2.24 9.31 -15.94
CA ARG A 39 -1.99 10.77 -15.85
C ARG A 39 -1.51 11.21 -14.45
N CYS A 40 -0.55 10.47 -13.89
CA CYS A 40 0.00 10.71 -12.55
C CYS A 40 -1.00 10.59 -11.38
N ALA A 41 -2.18 10.01 -11.61
CA ALA A 41 -3.15 9.71 -10.56
C ALA A 41 -3.21 8.20 -10.31
N LEU A 42 -3.26 7.82 -9.03
CA LEU A 42 -3.50 6.46 -8.58
C LEU A 42 -5.01 6.23 -8.47
N MET A 43 -5.49 5.14 -9.07
CA MET A 43 -6.90 4.78 -9.14
C MET A 43 -7.07 3.35 -8.60
N VAL A 44 -7.89 3.19 -7.57
CA VAL A 44 -8.12 1.90 -6.91
C VAL A 44 -9.49 1.36 -7.32
N TYR A 45 -9.54 0.20 -7.96
CA TYR A 45 -10.79 -0.47 -8.29
C TYR A 45 -11.11 -1.50 -7.21
N LEU A 46 -12.34 -1.44 -6.70
CA LEU A 46 -12.85 -2.38 -5.70
C LEU A 46 -13.71 -3.45 -6.38
N GLN A 47 -13.77 -4.65 -5.80
CA GLN A 47 -14.61 -5.72 -6.33
C GLN A 47 -16.09 -5.33 -6.32
N GLY A 48 -16.75 -5.42 -7.47
CA GLY A 48 -18.17 -5.07 -7.63
C GLY A 48 -18.45 -3.57 -7.72
N HIS A 49 -17.43 -2.73 -7.84
CA HIS A 49 -17.59 -1.29 -8.11
C HIS A 49 -17.18 -0.98 -9.56
N ASP A 50 -18.06 -0.31 -10.30
CA ASP A 50 -17.79 0.06 -11.70
C ASP A 50 -16.79 1.22 -11.82
N ASN A 51 -16.80 2.12 -10.84
CA ASN A 51 -15.99 3.32 -10.83
C ASN A 51 -14.75 3.17 -9.93
N PRO A 52 -13.61 3.74 -10.33
CA PRO A 52 -12.42 3.80 -9.50
C PRO A 52 -12.64 4.71 -8.29
N VAL A 53 -12.07 4.29 -7.17
CA VAL A 53 -12.07 5.02 -5.91
C VAL A 53 -10.72 5.70 -5.73
N ARG A 54 -10.74 6.93 -5.19
CA ARG A 54 -9.53 7.68 -4.85
C ARG A 54 -8.86 7.06 -3.62
N PRO A 55 -7.53 6.83 -3.64
CA PRO A 55 -6.84 6.17 -2.53
C PRO A 55 -6.99 6.93 -1.21
N GLU A 56 -7.14 8.26 -1.24
CA GLU A 56 -7.32 9.10 -0.04
C GLU A 56 -8.67 8.86 0.67
N SER A 57 -9.63 8.23 0.00
CA SER A 57 -10.93 7.85 0.59
C SER A 57 -10.94 6.44 1.20
N LEU A 58 -9.82 5.73 1.10
CA LEU A 58 -9.65 4.37 1.59
C LEU A 58 -8.68 4.35 2.77
N GLN A 59 -9.01 3.57 3.80
CA GLN A 59 -8.09 3.26 4.88
C GLN A 59 -7.52 1.86 4.69
N LEU A 60 -6.21 1.75 4.86
CA LEU A 60 -5.45 0.51 4.72
C LEU A 60 -4.32 0.51 5.74
N GLU A 61 -4.12 -0.62 6.40
CA GLU A 61 -3.02 -0.78 7.34
C GLU A 61 -1.66 -0.67 6.61
N PRO A 62 -0.65 0.00 7.21
CA PRO A 62 0.66 0.13 6.61
C PRO A 62 1.31 -1.24 6.35
N THR A 63 1.89 -1.39 5.16
CA THR A 63 2.72 -2.54 4.80
C THR A 63 4.19 -2.21 5.09
N ALA A 64 4.92 -3.18 5.64
CA ALA A 64 6.36 -3.06 5.87
C ALA A 64 7.13 -3.38 4.58
N PHE A 65 7.96 -2.44 4.13
CA PHE A 65 8.85 -2.57 2.99
C PHE A 65 10.28 -2.67 3.48
N HIS A 66 11.03 -3.64 2.96
CA HIS A 66 12.48 -3.67 3.17
C HIS A 66 13.14 -2.56 2.36
N LEU A 67 14.03 -1.79 3.01
CA LEU A 67 14.84 -0.78 2.32
C LEU A 67 16.01 -1.36 1.52
N THR A 68 16.23 -2.67 1.64
CA THR A 68 17.25 -3.41 0.90
C THR A 68 16.59 -4.50 0.05
N ARG A 69 17.17 -4.76 -1.12
CA ARG A 69 16.71 -5.84 -2.01
C ARG A 69 16.82 -7.17 -1.28
N ARG A 70 15.71 -7.89 -1.16
CA ARG A 70 15.68 -9.27 -0.69
C ARG A 70 15.63 -10.23 -1.88
N PRO A 71 16.25 -11.42 -1.78
CA PRO A 71 16.03 -12.48 -2.76
C PRO A 71 14.54 -12.84 -2.78
N GLU A 72 14.03 -13.17 -3.96
CA GLU A 72 12.66 -13.66 -4.13
C GLU A 72 12.51 -14.96 -3.32
N LYS A 73 11.46 -15.06 -2.51
CA LYS A 73 11.15 -16.31 -1.80
C LYS A 73 10.42 -17.22 -2.80
N GLU A 74 10.98 -18.41 -3.03
CA GLU A 74 10.37 -19.50 -3.81
C GLU A 74 9.01 -19.94 -3.24
#